data_AF-A0A8K0TFG4-F1
#
_entry.id   AF-A0A8K0TFG4-F1
#
_cell.length_a   1.000
_cell.length_b   1.000
_cell.length_c   1.000
_cell.angle_alpha   90.00
_cell.angle_beta   90.00
_cell.angle_gamma   90.00
#
_symmetry.space_group_name_H-M   'P 1'
#
loop_
_entity.id
_entity.type
_entity.pdbx_description
1 polymer ?
#
loop_
_entity_poly.entity_id
_entity_poly.type
_entity_poly.pdbx_seq_one_letter_code
_entity_poly.pdbx_strand_id
1 'polypeptide(L)'
;MFLQRSAAVVARRAVVSPMARRAFTTSIARCEAAKAPAADSKVAKPYKTFSEIKTEDDLRGPGAAPGTVPTDLEQSTGLERLEILGKMEGVDIFDMRPLDASRTGTMENPILVRSAGDEQYLGCTGSPADSHVTIWLTISRERDIERCPECGSVYKMDYVGPQDDHHHDHHHGPEIEEPKTFADFVKPEYRYL
;
A
#
# COMPACT_ATOMS: atom_id res chain seq x y z
N MET A 1 -31.36 -38.95 92.41
CA MET A 1 -32.16 -38.12 91.48
C MET A 1 -31.24 -37.61 90.37
N PHE A 2 -31.55 -38.03 89.14
CA PHE A 2 -31.46 -37.34 87.85
C PHE A 2 -30.22 -36.51 87.39
N LEU A 3 -29.67 -37.02 86.29
CA LEU A 3 -29.34 -36.39 84.98
C LEU A 3 -28.12 -35.43 84.80
N GLN A 4 -27.19 -35.93 83.98
CA GLN A 4 -26.78 -35.41 82.65
C GLN A 4 -26.39 -33.91 82.50
N ARG A 5 -25.15 -33.65 82.07
CA ARG A 5 -24.70 -33.46 80.65
C ARG A 5 -23.44 -32.57 80.59
N SER A 6 -22.52 -32.99 79.73
CA SER A 6 -21.29 -32.31 79.34
C SER A 6 -21.54 -31.06 78.48
N ALA A 7 -20.64 -30.07 78.54
CA ALA A 7 -20.51 -29.03 77.53
C ALA A 7 -19.03 -28.72 77.26
N ALA A 8 -18.69 -28.67 75.98
CA ALA A 8 -17.36 -28.54 75.41
C ALA A 8 -16.94 -27.07 75.24
N VAL A 9 -15.63 -26.79 75.34
CA VAL A 9 -15.02 -25.52 74.90
C VAL A 9 -14.22 -25.78 73.63
N VAL A 10 -14.65 -25.15 72.54
CA VAL A 10 -14.05 -25.22 71.20
C VAL A 10 -12.88 -24.23 71.12
N ALA A 11 -11.65 -24.74 71.04
CA ALA A 11 -10.49 -23.95 70.65
C ALA A 11 -10.30 -24.02 69.13
N ARG A 12 -10.48 -22.89 68.43
CA ARG A 12 -10.18 -22.75 67.01
C ARG A 12 -8.65 -22.81 66.81
N ARG A 13 -8.13 -23.93 66.33
CA ARG A 13 -6.75 -24.03 65.81
C ARG A 13 -6.71 -23.40 64.41
N ALA A 14 -5.92 -22.35 64.24
CA ALA A 14 -5.52 -21.86 62.92
C ALA A 14 -4.57 -22.89 62.29
N VAL A 15 -4.98 -23.47 61.16
CA VAL A 15 -4.14 -24.33 60.33
C VAL A 15 -3.42 -23.43 59.34
N VAL A 16 -2.11 -23.23 59.53
CA VAL A 16 -1.25 -22.59 58.52
C VAL A 16 -0.84 -23.69 57.53
N SER A 17 -1.41 -23.67 56.33
CA SER A 17 -0.99 -24.52 55.23
C SER A 17 0.40 -24.07 54.74
N PRO A 18 1.37 -24.98 54.50
CA PRO A 18 2.61 -24.58 53.84
C PRO A 18 2.30 -24.31 52.36
N MET A 19 2.49 -23.07 51.91
CA MET A 19 2.53 -22.76 50.48
C MET A 19 3.69 -23.54 49.86
N ALA A 20 3.37 -24.61 49.13
CA ALA A 20 4.31 -25.28 48.25
C ALA A 20 4.76 -24.27 47.18
N ARG A 21 5.94 -23.68 47.37
CA ARG A 21 6.62 -22.90 46.33
C ARG A 21 7.07 -23.89 45.25
N ARG A 22 6.25 -24.06 44.21
CA ARG A 22 6.70 -24.68 42.96
C ARG A 22 7.85 -23.82 42.42
N ALA A 23 9.07 -24.32 42.51
CA ALA A 23 10.20 -23.75 41.80
C ALA A 23 9.99 -24.05 40.30
N PHE A 24 9.46 -23.08 39.55
CA PHE A 24 9.48 -23.15 38.11
C PHE A 24 10.93 -23.00 37.66
N THR A 25 11.59 -24.11 37.35
CA THR A 25 12.87 -24.13 36.66
C THR A 25 12.63 -23.75 35.20
N THR A 26 12.94 -22.51 34.83
CA THR A 26 12.95 -22.08 33.43
C THR A 26 14.30 -22.45 32.83
N SER A 27 14.36 -23.55 32.08
CA SER A 27 15.53 -23.83 31.23
C SER A 27 15.45 -22.93 30.00
N ILE A 28 16.27 -21.88 29.97
CA ILE A 28 16.52 -21.11 28.75
C ILE A 28 17.37 -22.01 27.84
N ALA A 29 16.72 -22.73 26.94
CA ALA A 29 17.41 -23.31 25.80
C ALA A 29 17.81 -22.17 24.87
N ARG A 30 19.08 -21.75 24.93
CA ARG A 30 19.68 -20.99 23.83
C ARG A 30 19.78 -21.94 22.64
N CYS A 31 18.80 -21.89 21.75
CA CYS A 31 19.06 -22.24 20.36
C CYS A 31 20.06 -21.20 19.84
N GLU A 32 21.34 -21.53 19.94
CA GLU A 32 22.36 -20.86 19.15
C GLU A 32 22.02 -21.21 17.71
N ALA A 33 21.24 -20.35 17.04
CA ALA A 33 21.17 -20.39 15.60
C ALA A 33 22.62 -20.25 15.15
N ALA A 34 23.19 -21.35 14.64
CA ALA A 34 24.48 -21.30 13.97
C ALA A 34 24.40 -20.08 13.06
N LYS A 35 25.26 -19.10 13.33
CA LYS A 35 25.39 -17.90 12.51
C LYS A 35 25.56 -18.43 11.10
N ALA A 36 24.49 -18.37 10.30
CA ALA A 36 24.57 -18.74 8.91
C ALA A 36 25.76 -17.95 8.39
N PRO A 37 26.73 -18.58 7.69
CA PRO A 37 27.73 -17.78 7.04
C PRO A 37 26.95 -16.74 6.25
N ALA A 38 27.31 -15.47 6.43
CA ALA A 38 26.93 -14.42 5.52
C ALA A 38 27.54 -14.82 4.18
N ALA A 39 26.84 -15.72 3.50
CA ALA A 39 27.14 -16.13 2.18
C ALA A 39 26.64 -14.96 1.36
N ASP A 40 27.54 -14.02 1.09
CA ASP A 40 27.65 -13.40 -0.23
C ASP A 40 27.93 -14.50 -1.27
N SER A 41 27.08 -15.52 -1.30
CA SER A 41 26.97 -16.43 -2.40
C SER A 41 26.12 -15.68 -3.38
N LYS A 42 26.76 -15.13 -4.41
CA LYS A 42 26.16 -14.90 -5.71
C LYS A 42 25.66 -16.24 -6.26
N VAL A 43 24.65 -16.82 -5.61
CA VAL A 43 23.79 -17.84 -6.19
C VAL A 43 23.17 -17.13 -7.37
N ALA A 44 23.46 -17.62 -8.58
CA ALA A 44 22.81 -17.15 -9.78
C ALA A 44 21.31 -17.17 -9.50
N LYS A 45 20.72 -15.99 -9.32
CA LYS A 45 19.30 -15.86 -9.02
C LYS A 45 18.58 -16.51 -10.20
N PRO A 46 17.77 -17.56 -10.01
CA PRO A 46 17.06 -18.21 -11.11
C PRO A 46 15.92 -17.33 -11.65
N TYR A 47 15.93 -16.03 -11.35
CA TYR A 47 14.91 -15.06 -11.69
C TYR A 47 15.57 -13.80 -12.25
N LYS A 48 14.91 -13.20 -13.24
CA LYS A 48 15.27 -11.90 -13.81
C LYS A 48 14.96 -10.79 -12.80
N THR A 49 15.81 -9.78 -12.75
CA THR A 49 15.57 -8.55 -11.97
C THR A 49 14.51 -7.68 -12.65
N PHE A 50 13.89 -6.76 -11.92
CA PHE A 50 12.82 -5.90 -12.46
C PHE A 50 13.27 -5.14 -13.71
N SER A 51 14.53 -4.68 -13.74
CA SER A 51 15.12 -3.98 -14.89
C SER A 51 15.33 -4.86 -16.14
N GLU A 52 15.35 -6.18 -15.98
CA GLU A 52 15.58 -7.14 -17.07
C GLU A 52 14.26 -7.66 -17.68
N ILE A 53 13.13 -7.40 -17.05
CA ILE A 53 11.80 -7.80 -17.51
C ILE A 53 11.36 -6.87 -18.63
N LYS A 54 11.08 -7.42 -19.81
CA LYS A 54 10.60 -6.63 -20.97
C LYS A 54 9.26 -7.11 -21.50
N THR A 55 9.00 -8.40 -21.40
CA THR A 55 7.77 -9.03 -21.92
C THR A 55 7.04 -9.80 -20.83
N GLU A 56 5.77 -10.10 -21.07
CA GLU A 56 4.95 -10.91 -20.16
C GLU A 56 5.49 -12.33 -19.96
N ASP A 57 6.20 -12.87 -20.96
CA ASP A 57 6.85 -14.18 -20.85
C ASP A 57 8.01 -14.20 -19.84
N ASP A 58 8.64 -13.05 -19.58
CA ASP A 58 9.68 -12.90 -18.56
C ASP A 58 9.12 -12.99 -17.14
N LEU A 59 7.81 -12.85 -16.98
CA LEU A 59 7.09 -12.93 -15.70
C LEU A 59 6.70 -14.37 -15.34
N ARG A 60 7.42 -15.36 -15.86
CA ARG A 60 7.28 -16.77 -15.46
C ARG A 60 8.33 -17.15 -14.42
N GLY A 61 7.88 -17.79 -13.35
CA GLY A 61 8.75 -18.34 -12.30
C GLY A 61 9.53 -19.58 -12.77
N PRO A 62 10.68 -19.88 -12.14
CA PRO A 62 11.51 -21.04 -12.47
C PRO A 62 10.88 -22.41 -12.09
N GLY A 63 9.81 -22.41 -11.28
CA GLY A 63 9.19 -23.62 -10.75
C GLY A 63 9.94 -24.21 -9.55
N ALA A 64 9.21 -24.93 -8.69
CA ALA A 64 9.77 -25.58 -7.51
C ALA A 64 10.16 -27.03 -7.78
N ALA A 65 11.06 -27.59 -6.96
CA ALA A 65 11.45 -28.99 -7.05
C ALA A 65 10.29 -29.94 -6.67
N PRO A 66 10.24 -31.17 -7.21
CA PRO A 66 9.23 -32.15 -6.81
C PRO A 66 9.32 -32.49 -5.32
N GLY A 67 8.18 -32.45 -4.61
CA GLY A 67 8.09 -32.81 -3.19
C GLY A 67 8.40 -31.67 -2.21
N THR A 68 8.74 -30.47 -2.69
CA THR A 68 8.88 -29.26 -1.85
C THR A 68 7.66 -28.36 -1.97
N VAL A 69 7.33 -27.64 -0.89
CA VAL A 69 6.33 -26.57 -0.95
C VAL A 69 6.95 -25.37 -1.68
N PRO A 70 6.34 -24.91 -2.77
CA PRO A 70 6.85 -23.79 -3.57
C PRO A 70 6.80 -22.49 -2.79
N THR A 71 7.78 -21.63 -3.04
CA THR A 71 7.74 -20.24 -2.57
C THR A 71 7.06 -19.34 -3.59
N ASP A 72 6.57 -18.17 -3.14
CA ASP A 72 5.93 -17.19 -4.01
C ASP A 72 6.85 -16.77 -5.17
N LEU A 73 8.17 -16.76 -4.98
CA LEU A 73 9.14 -16.47 -6.04
C LEU A 73 9.24 -17.54 -7.13
N GLU A 74 8.91 -18.78 -6.82
CA GLU A 74 9.04 -19.92 -7.73
C GLU A 74 7.78 -20.13 -8.57
N GLN A 75 6.60 -19.85 -8.01
CA GLN A 75 5.31 -20.12 -8.63
C GLN A 75 4.46 -18.89 -8.98
N SER A 76 4.78 -17.69 -8.50
CA SER A 76 4.10 -16.47 -8.96
C SER A 76 4.27 -16.28 -10.47
N THR A 77 3.22 -15.79 -11.11
CA THR A 77 3.21 -15.49 -12.55
C THR A 77 2.51 -14.16 -12.84
N GLY A 78 2.87 -13.51 -13.94
CA GLY A 78 2.20 -12.28 -14.40
C GLY A 78 2.37 -11.10 -13.43
N LEU A 79 1.28 -10.38 -13.16
CA LEU A 79 1.29 -9.15 -12.34
C LEU A 79 1.68 -9.40 -10.89
N GLU A 80 1.28 -10.54 -10.31
CA GLU A 80 1.67 -10.93 -8.95
C GLU A 80 3.20 -11.03 -8.85
N ARG A 81 3.84 -11.68 -9.83
CA ARG A 81 5.30 -11.78 -9.87
C ARG A 81 5.96 -10.42 -10.04
N LEU A 82 5.40 -9.59 -10.92
CA LEU A 82 5.91 -8.24 -11.18
C LEU A 82 5.89 -7.40 -9.89
N GLU A 83 4.81 -7.48 -9.12
CA GLU A 83 4.67 -6.82 -7.81
C GLU A 83 5.70 -7.35 -6.80
N ILE A 84 5.86 -8.67 -6.70
CA ILE A 84 6.85 -9.30 -5.79
C ILE A 84 8.27 -8.84 -6.14
N LEU A 85 8.64 -8.86 -7.42
CA LEU A 85 9.97 -8.44 -7.88
C LEU A 85 10.22 -6.95 -7.62
N GLY A 86 9.24 -6.08 -7.88
CA GLY A 86 9.35 -4.67 -7.54
C GLY A 86 9.51 -4.44 -6.03
N LYS A 87 8.67 -5.09 -5.21
CA LYS A 87 8.77 -5.01 -3.74
C LYS A 87 10.12 -5.48 -3.20
N MET A 88 10.71 -6.51 -3.80
CA MET A 88 12.07 -6.97 -3.44
C MET A 88 13.16 -5.94 -3.76
N GLU A 89 12.98 -5.16 -4.82
CA GLU A 89 13.88 -4.07 -5.20
C GLU A 89 13.53 -2.73 -4.52
N GLY A 90 12.46 -2.70 -3.72
CA GLY A 90 11.97 -1.51 -3.02
C GLY A 90 11.20 -0.53 -3.92
N VAL A 91 10.74 -0.98 -5.08
CA VAL A 91 9.93 -0.20 -6.03
C VAL A 91 8.46 -0.63 -5.94
N ASP A 92 7.58 0.30 -5.58
CA ASP A 92 6.13 0.08 -5.66
C ASP A 92 5.63 0.42 -7.07
N ILE A 93 5.27 -0.62 -7.83
CA ILE A 93 4.83 -0.46 -9.23
C ILE A 93 3.47 0.23 -9.32
N PHE A 94 2.58 -0.01 -8.36
CA PHE A 94 1.19 0.46 -8.43
C PHE A 94 0.93 1.78 -7.72
N ASP A 95 2.00 2.50 -7.35
CA ASP A 95 2.01 3.79 -6.64
C ASP A 95 0.81 4.00 -5.70
N MET A 96 0.84 3.36 -4.53
CA MET A 96 -0.25 3.45 -3.55
C MET A 96 -0.20 4.72 -2.68
N ARG A 97 0.61 5.72 -3.06
CA ARG A 97 0.78 6.94 -2.26
C ARG A 97 -0.42 7.88 -2.44
N PRO A 98 -0.86 8.56 -1.37
CA PRO A 98 -1.87 9.60 -1.48
C PRO A 98 -1.31 10.81 -2.25
N LEU A 99 -2.23 11.66 -2.69
CA LEU A 99 -1.90 12.96 -3.27
C LEU A 99 -1.03 13.79 -2.32
N ASP A 100 -0.03 14.49 -2.85
CA ASP A 100 0.81 15.38 -2.06
C ASP A 100 0.00 16.56 -1.52
N ALA A 101 -0.19 16.58 -0.21
CA ALA A 101 -0.89 17.64 0.53
C ALA A 101 0.06 18.49 1.39
N SER A 102 1.38 18.34 1.21
CA SER A 102 2.39 19.06 2.01
C SER A 102 2.43 20.57 1.72
N ARG A 103 1.96 20.98 0.54
CA ARG A 103 1.93 22.37 0.08
C ARG A 103 0.68 22.65 -0.75
N THR A 104 0.31 23.92 -0.83
CA THR A 104 -0.68 24.39 -1.82
C THR A 104 0.00 24.53 -3.18
N GLY A 105 -0.55 23.90 -4.22
CA GLY A 105 -0.06 24.06 -5.59
C GLY A 105 -0.37 25.46 -6.13
N THR A 106 0.59 26.09 -6.80
CA THR A 106 0.39 27.38 -7.50
C THR A 106 0.49 27.17 -9.01
N MET A 107 0.13 28.18 -9.81
CA MET A 107 0.27 28.09 -11.27
C MET A 107 1.73 27.93 -11.73
N GLU A 108 2.66 28.58 -11.03
CA GLU A 108 4.10 28.47 -11.30
C GLU A 108 4.68 27.13 -10.80
N ASN A 109 4.15 26.61 -9.70
CA ASN A 109 4.58 25.36 -9.09
C ASN A 109 3.37 24.49 -8.74
N PRO A 110 2.75 23.83 -9.73
CA PRO A 110 1.58 22.98 -9.51
C PRO A 110 1.97 21.68 -8.80
N ILE A 111 1.00 20.98 -8.24
CA ILE A 111 1.18 19.60 -7.76
C ILE A 111 1.07 18.67 -8.97
N LEU A 112 2.14 17.94 -9.26
CA LEU A 112 2.19 17.02 -10.39
C LEU A 112 1.44 15.73 -10.05
N VAL A 113 0.55 15.32 -10.94
CA VAL A 113 -0.24 14.10 -10.82
C VAL A 113 0.09 13.19 -11.99
N ARG A 114 0.71 12.04 -11.69
CA ARG A 114 1.10 11.08 -12.71
C ARG A 114 -0.14 10.37 -13.25
N SER A 115 -0.30 10.33 -14.56
CA SER A 115 -1.36 9.58 -15.22
C SER A 115 -0.81 8.72 -16.34
N ALA A 116 -1.38 7.53 -16.52
CA ALA A 116 -1.13 6.66 -17.65
C ALA A 116 -2.25 6.69 -18.71
N GLY A 117 -3.43 7.25 -18.37
CA GLY A 117 -4.58 7.37 -19.27
C GLY A 117 -4.84 8.80 -19.73
N ASP A 118 -5.87 9.00 -20.57
CA ASP A 118 -6.23 10.33 -21.09
C ASP A 118 -6.83 11.25 -20.02
N GLU A 119 -7.45 10.68 -18.99
CA GLU A 119 -8.03 11.39 -17.86
C GLU A 119 -7.60 10.75 -16.55
N GLN A 120 -7.46 11.57 -15.51
CA GLN A 120 -7.13 11.14 -14.16
C GLN A 120 -8.00 11.88 -13.13
N TYR A 121 -8.55 11.11 -12.20
CA TYR A 121 -9.31 11.64 -11.08
C TYR A 121 -8.42 11.86 -9.87
N LEU A 122 -8.63 12.96 -9.17
CA LEU A 122 -7.92 13.30 -7.95
C LEU A 122 -8.88 13.85 -6.89
N GLY A 123 -8.63 13.51 -5.63
CA GLY A 123 -9.40 13.97 -4.48
C GLY A 123 -8.60 14.98 -3.67
N CYS A 124 -8.97 16.26 -3.76
CA CYS A 124 -8.35 17.32 -2.97
C CYS A 124 -9.01 17.42 -1.59
N THR A 125 -8.22 17.29 -0.52
CA THR A 125 -8.62 17.56 0.88
C THR A 125 -7.94 18.81 1.46
N GLY A 126 -7.20 19.52 0.61
CA GLY A 126 -6.48 20.76 0.92
C GLY A 126 -5.10 20.55 1.55
N SER A 127 -4.46 21.67 1.91
CA SER A 127 -3.13 21.70 2.52
C SER A 127 -3.14 22.64 3.73
N PRO A 128 -2.88 22.16 4.96
CA PRO A 128 -2.57 20.77 5.35
C PRO A 128 -3.68 19.75 4.99
N ALA A 129 -3.32 18.46 4.90
CA ALA A 129 -4.26 17.40 4.55
C ALA A 129 -5.51 17.45 5.45
N ASP A 130 -6.69 17.21 4.85
CA ASP A 130 -8.00 17.21 5.54
C ASP A 130 -8.44 18.58 6.09
N SER A 131 -7.92 19.67 5.52
CA SER A 131 -8.37 21.03 5.83
C SER A 131 -9.78 21.35 5.34
N HIS A 132 -10.27 20.62 4.33
CA HIS A 132 -11.62 20.75 3.81
C HIS A 132 -12.16 19.41 3.28
N VAL A 133 -13.47 19.37 2.96
CA VAL A 133 -14.11 18.15 2.48
C VAL A 133 -13.51 17.70 1.15
N THR A 134 -13.42 16.39 0.91
CA THR A 134 -12.87 15.87 -0.35
C THR A 134 -13.64 16.41 -1.55
N ILE A 135 -12.95 17.19 -2.37
CA ILE A 135 -13.44 17.65 -3.67
C ILE A 135 -12.78 16.83 -4.75
N TRP A 136 -13.60 16.19 -5.58
CA TRP A 136 -13.14 15.44 -6.73
C TRP A 136 -12.93 16.36 -7.92
N LEU A 137 -11.76 16.23 -8.53
CA LEU A 137 -11.34 16.99 -9.69
C LEU A 137 -10.91 15.99 -10.77
N THR A 138 -11.13 16.36 -12.03
CA THR A 138 -10.74 15.56 -13.19
C THR A 138 -9.73 16.37 -13.99
N ILE A 139 -8.57 15.81 -14.26
CA ILE A 139 -7.57 16.36 -15.18
C ILE A 139 -7.54 15.49 -16.44
N SER A 140 -7.40 16.11 -17.61
CA SER A 140 -7.31 15.40 -18.89
C SER A 140 -6.13 15.89 -19.71
N ARG A 141 -5.75 15.17 -20.76
CA ARG A 141 -4.68 15.61 -21.67
C ARG A 141 -4.99 16.91 -22.39
N GLU A 142 -6.28 17.20 -22.62
CA GLU A 142 -6.73 18.45 -23.23
C GLU A 142 -6.79 19.61 -22.22
N ARG A 143 -7.14 19.31 -20.97
CA ARG A 143 -7.19 20.23 -19.83
C ARG A 143 -6.28 19.70 -18.73
N ASP A 144 -4.98 19.90 -18.92
CA ASP A 144 -3.92 19.33 -18.10
C ASP A 144 -3.79 19.99 -16.72
N ILE A 145 -4.43 21.14 -16.52
CA ILE A 145 -4.40 21.90 -15.27
C ILE A 145 -5.83 22.09 -14.74
N GLU A 146 -6.02 21.74 -13.47
CA GLU A 146 -7.27 21.91 -12.74
C GLU A 146 -7.02 22.62 -11.39
N ARG A 147 -7.97 23.46 -10.96
CA ARG A 147 -7.85 24.20 -9.70
C ARG A 147 -8.94 23.78 -8.73
N CYS A 148 -8.56 23.48 -7.48
CA CYS A 148 -9.54 23.23 -6.45
C CYS A 148 -10.35 24.51 -6.14
N PRO A 149 -11.70 24.47 -6.17
CA PRO A 149 -12.53 25.66 -5.92
C PRO A 149 -12.54 26.10 -4.45
N GLU A 150 -12.09 25.25 -3.52
CA GLU A 150 -12.10 25.56 -2.08
C GLU A 150 -10.73 26.05 -1.59
N CYS A 151 -9.67 25.26 -1.75
CA CYS A 151 -8.33 25.63 -1.28
C CYS A 151 -7.46 26.35 -2.34
N GLY A 152 -7.90 26.42 -3.60
CA GLY A 152 -7.15 27.04 -4.68
C GLY A 152 -5.90 26.27 -5.14
N SER A 153 -5.67 25.05 -4.64
CA SER A 153 -4.53 24.22 -5.08
C SER A 153 -4.62 23.92 -6.56
N VAL A 154 -3.51 24.13 -7.26
CA VAL A 154 -3.35 23.83 -8.69
C VAL A 154 -2.72 22.46 -8.87
N TYR A 155 -3.37 21.61 -9.66
CA TYR A 155 -2.88 20.29 -10.07
C TYR A 155 -2.55 20.30 -11.55
N LYS A 156 -1.47 19.62 -11.92
CA LYS A 156 -1.06 19.45 -13.32
C LYS A 156 -0.83 17.98 -13.64
N MET A 157 -1.37 17.53 -14.76
CA MET A 157 -1.17 16.19 -15.29
C MET A 157 0.26 15.99 -15.79
N ASP A 158 0.89 14.92 -15.33
CA ASP A 158 2.17 14.40 -15.83
C ASP A 158 1.90 13.06 -16.52
N TYR A 159 1.83 13.06 -17.86
CA TYR A 159 1.50 11.87 -18.63
C TYR A 159 2.73 10.95 -18.78
N VAL A 160 2.62 9.74 -18.23
CA VAL A 160 3.68 8.70 -18.21
C VAL A 160 3.35 7.53 -19.13
N GLY A 161 2.18 7.53 -19.79
CA GLY A 161 1.73 6.45 -20.68
C GLY A 161 2.46 6.41 -22.04
N PRO A 162 2.27 5.32 -22.81
CA PRO A 162 2.78 5.20 -24.19
C PRO A 162 2.19 6.29 -25.11
N GLN A 163 3.01 6.90 -25.98
CA GLN A 163 2.53 7.98 -26.87
C GLN A 163 1.65 7.49 -28.04
N ASP A 164 1.84 6.25 -28.48
CA ASP A 164 1.12 5.61 -29.59
C ASP A 164 0.12 4.57 -29.05
N ASP A 165 -0.93 5.03 -28.38
CA ASP A 165 -2.02 4.14 -28.00
C ASP A 165 -2.99 3.97 -29.19
N HIS A 166 -2.74 2.98 -30.05
CA HIS A 166 -3.67 2.63 -31.14
C HIS A 166 -4.93 1.88 -30.65
N HIS A 167 -5.12 1.76 -29.33
CA HIS A 167 -6.28 1.10 -28.70
C HIS A 167 -7.44 2.06 -28.36
N HIS A 168 -7.34 3.33 -28.73
CA HIS A 168 -8.40 4.32 -28.53
C HIS A 168 -9.68 4.09 -29.37
N ASP A 169 -9.74 3.06 -30.23
CA ASP A 169 -10.95 2.73 -30.99
C ASP A 169 -11.97 1.84 -30.21
N HIS A 170 -11.61 1.34 -29.02
CA HIS A 170 -12.47 0.43 -28.24
C HIS A 170 -12.75 0.83 -26.80
N HIS A 171 -12.11 1.89 -26.29
CA HIS A 171 -12.65 2.60 -25.14
C HIS A 171 -13.58 3.65 -25.69
N HIS A 172 -14.88 3.44 -25.49
CA HIS A 172 -15.91 4.41 -25.71
C HIS A 172 -15.46 5.76 -25.11
N GLY A 173 -14.93 6.66 -25.96
CA GLY A 173 -15.17 8.08 -25.76
C GLY A 173 -16.67 8.20 -25.48
N PRO A 174 -17.07 9.03 -24.51
CA PRO A 174 -18.44 9.01 -24.03
C PRO A 174 -19.37 9.08 -25.25
N GLU A 175 -20.26 8.09 -25.39
CA GLU A 175 -21.23 7.99 -26.51
C GLU A 175 -22.04 9.29 -26.67
N ILE A 176 -22.00 10.12 -25.62
CA ILE A 176 -22.51 11.47 -25.52
C ILE A 176 -21.28 12.40 -25.38
N GLU A 177 -21.01 13.22 -26.40
CA GLU A 177 -20.03 14.32 -26.31
C GLU A 177 -20.30 15.10 -25.02
N GLU A 178 -19.28 15.30 -24.17
CA GLU A 178 -19.47 16.02 -22.92
C GLU A 178 -20.17 17.36 -23.19
N PRO A 179 -21.22 17.70 -22.45
CA PRO A 179 -21.95 18.94 -22.69
C PRO A 179 -20.97 20.09 -22.49
N LYS A 180 -20.75 20.85 -23.58
CA LYS A 180 -19.83 21.99 -23.59
C LYS A 180 -20.19 22.94 -22.44
N THR A 181 -19.26 23.05 -21.52
CA THR A 181 -19.36 23.93 -20.37
C THR A 181 -18.92 25.34 -20.77
N PHE A 182 -19.24 26.34 -19.96
CA PHE A 182 -18.79 27.71 -20.22
C PHE A 182 -17.25 27.81 -20.33
N ALA A 183 -16.52 26.93 -19.64
CA ALA A 183 -15.06 26.86 -19.68
C ALA A 183 -14.50 26.53 -21.07
N ASP A 184 -15.26 25.81 -21.90
CA ASP A 184 -14.82 25.41 -23.25
C ASP A 184 -14.86 26.59 -24.23
N PHE A 185 -15.69 27.60 -23.96
CA PHE A 185 -15.77 28.84 -24.72
C PHE A 185 -14.75 29.90 -24.26
N VAL A 186 -14.04 29.66 -23.15
CA VAL A 186 -12.95 30.53 -22.70
C VAL A 186 -11.74 30.30 -23.59
N LYS A 187 -11.21 31.37 -24.19
CA LYS A 187 -10.04 31.24 -25.07
C LYS A 187 -8.85 30.71 -24.25
N PRO A 188 -7.94 29.92 -24.85
CA PRO A 188 -6.82 29.33 -24.14
C PRO A 188 -5.98 30.34 -23.36
N GLU A 189 -5.87 31.58 -23.87
CA GLU A 189 -5.10 32.64 -23.23
C GLU A 189 -5.69 33.10 -21.88
N TYR A 190 -6.97 32.87 -21.65
CA TYR A 190 -7.69 33.29 -20.43
C TYR A 190 -7.95 32.15 -19.44
N ARG A 191 -7.58 30.90 -19.75
CA ARG A 191 -7.85 29.76 -18.87
C ARG A 191 -7.11 29.85 -17.53
N TYR A 192 -5.99 30.57 -17.51
CA TYR A 192 -4.99 30.49 -16.46
C TYR A 192 -4.45 31.84 -15.97
N LEU A 193 -4.96 32.96 -16.51
CA LEU A 193 -4.75 34.32 -15.99
C LEU A 193 -5.41 34.48 -14.62
#